data_AF-A0A7X0VDT7-F1
#
_entry.id   AF-A0A7X0VDT7-F1
#
_cell.length_a   1.000
_cell.length_b   1.000
_cell.length_c   1.000
_cell.angle_alpha   90.00
_cell.angle_beta   90.00
_cell.angle_gamma   90.00
#
_symmetry.space_group_name_H-M   'P 1'
#
loop_
_entity.id
_entity.type
_entity.pdbx_description
1 polymer ?
#
loop_
_entity_poly.entity_id
_entity_poly.type
_entity_poly.pdbx_seq_one_letter_code
_entity_poly.pdbx_strand_id
1 'polypeptide(L)'
;MRKFATTLLAFLFLLAGCMTHKNVQTQQLTEFKKKVRSEHKEFKDLKIQMAPTQVAFNYRLNRKSDREADKEIFLKTKALILSQEFQQTAIEESYFKNYAKDDRRYPDMIIRFYGTQKDKADYQYTSDYYGPGVEGATDRPIDGYKTWYFDDLKSMGVPVTP
;
A
#
# COMPACT_ATOMS: atom_id res chain seq x y z
N MET A 1 40.82 -25.51 7.37
CA MET A 1 39.35 -25.68 7.30
C MET A 1 38.58 -24.86 8.35
N ARG A 2 39.07 -24.66 9.58
CA ARG A 2 38.37 -23.91 10.64
C ARG A 2 38.06 -22.43 10.34
N LYS A 3 38.87 -21.75 9.52
CA LYS A 3 38.70 -20.34 9.16
C LYS A 3 37.64 -20.07 8.09
N PHE A 4 37.29 -21.06 7.27
CA PHE A 4 36.25 -20.93 6.23
C PHE A 4 34.84 -21.00 6.81
N ALA A 5 34.65 -21.78 7.89
CA ALA A 5 33.37 -21.90 8.57
C ALA A 5 32.93 -20.58 9.25
N THR A 6 33.88 -19.79 9.75
CA THR A 6 33.59 -18.52 10.42
C THR A 6 33.18 -17.41 9.44
N THR A 7 33.80 -17.38 8.25
CA THR A 7 33.46 -16.41 7.21
C THR A 7 32.09 -16.68 6.58
N LEU A 8 31.72 -17.96 6.42
CA LEU A 8 30.39 -18.35 5.92
C LEU A 8 29.27 -17.98 6.90
N LEU A 9 29.53 -18.10 8.20
CA LEU A 9 28.57 -17.74 9.25
C LEU A 9 28.31 -16.22 9.31
N ALA A 10 29.35 -15.40 9.10
CA ALA A 10 29.22 -13.95 9.03
C ALA A 10 28.44 -13.49 7.77
N PHE A 11 28.57 -14.21 6.65
CA PHE A 11 27.82 -13.92 5.41
C PHE A 11 26.32 -14.23 5.54
N LEU A 12 25.95 -15.23 6.35
CA LEU A 12 24.54 -15.59 6.62
C LEU A 12 23.80 -14.52 7.45
N PHE A 13 24.48 -13.78 8.32
CA PHE A 13 23.87 -12.66 9.07
C PHE A 13 23.63 -11.40 8.21
N LEU A 14 24.38 -11.24 7.10
CA LEU A 14 24.23 -10.09 6.20
C LEU A 14 23.02 -10.20 5.25
N LEU A 15 22.41 -11.39 5.14
CA LEU A 15 21.22 -11.62 4.31
C LEU A 15 19.90 -11.40 5.05
N ALA A 16 19.93 -11.04 6.34
CA ALA A 16 18.75 -10.79 7.17
C ALA A 16 18.19 -9.37 7.03
N GLY A 17 18.41 -8.70 5.89
CA GLY A 17 17.68 -7.50 5.48
C GLY A 17 16.24 -7.84 5.06
N CYS A 18 15.49 -8.58 5.88
CA CYS A 18 14.11 -8.93 5.59
C CYS A 18 13.25 -7.67 5.72
N MET A 19 12.84 -7.12 4.57
CA MET A 19 11.81 -6.08 4.47
C MET A 19 10.56 -6.55 5.22
N THR A 20 10.39 -6.06 6.45
CA THR A 20 9.32 -6.52 7.34
C THR A 20 8.09 -5.70 7.05
N HIS A 21 7.04 -6.34 6.57
CA HIS A 21 5.74 -5.70 6.43
C HIS A 21 5.09 -5.60 7.82
N LYS A 22 4.45 -4.46 8.12
CA LYS A 22 3.70 -4.26 9.37
C LYS A 22 2.23 -4.02 9.05
N ASN A 23 1.34 -4.73 9.74
CA ASN A 23 -0.08 -4.44 9.63
C ASN A 23 -0.38 -3.09 10.28
N VAL A 24 -1.22 -2.26 9.64
CA VAL A 24 -1.78 -1.06 10.27
C VAL A 24 -3.06 -1.45 10.97
N GLN A 25 -3.15 -1.15 12.26
CA GLN A 25 -4.35 -1.35 13.05
C GLN A 25 -4.67 -0.06 13.79
N THR A 26 -5.64 0.68 13.26
CA THR A 26 -6.30 1.80 13.95
C THR A 26 -7.78 1.47 14.09
N GLN A 27 -8.48 2.18 14.98
CA GLN A 27 -9.92 2.03 15.12
C GLN A 27 -10.64 2.31 13.79
N GLN A 28 -10.30 3.44 13.14
CA GLN A 28 -10.82 3.83 11.83
C GLN A 28 -10.67 2.73 10.77
N LEU A 29 -9.48 2.13 10.65
CA LEU A 29 -9.23 1.07 9.68
C LEU A 29 -9.98 -0.23 10.01
N THR A 30 -10.21 -0.48 11.30
CA THR A 30 -11.00 -1.64 11.75
C THR A 30 -12.48 -1.45 11.40
N GLU A 31 -13.02 -0.27 11.63
CA GLU A 31 -14.39 0.08 11.28
C GLU A 31 -14.60 0.08 9.77
N PHE A 32 -13.66 0.65 9.01
CA PHE A 32 -13.68 0.63 7.55
C PHE A 32 -13.70 -0.80 6.99
N LYS A 33 -12.84 -1.70 7.50
CA LYS A 33 -12.84 -3.12 7.11
C LYS A 33 -14.19 -3.78 7.36
N LYS A 34 -14.80 -3.52 8.53
CA LYS A 34 -16.13 -4.06 8.87
C LYS A 34 -17.19 -3.55 7.89
N LYS A 35 -17.21 -2.25 7.64
CA LYS A 35 -18.16 -1.60 6.73
C LYS A 35 -18.08 -2.14 5.31
N VAL A 36 -16.89 -2.19 4.72
CA VAL A 36 -16.70 -2.72 3.36
C VAL A 36 -17.13 -4.19 3.28
N ARG A 37 -16.80 -5.00 4.30
CA ARG A 37 -17.21 -6.41 4.33
C ARG A 37 -18.73 -6.59 4.49
N SER A 38 -19.42 -5.69 5.19
CA SER A 38 -20.88 -5.76 5.32
C SER A 38 -21.61 -5.34 4.03
N GLU A 39 -21.05 -4.38 3.30
CA GLU A 39 -21.66 -3.82 2.09
C GLU A 39 -21.40 -4.69 0.85
N HIS A 40 -20.30 -5.44 0.84
CA HIS A 40 -19.84 -6.18 -0.33
C HIS A 40 -19.47 -7.63 0.05
N LYS A 41 -20.41 -8.55 -0.13
CA LYS A 41 -20.29 -9.97 0.29
C LYS A 41 -19.27 -10.76 -0.53
N GLU A 42 -18.89 -10.25 -1.69
CA GLU A 42 -17.86 -10.81 -2.56
C GLU A 42 -16.44 -10.67 -2.00
N PHE A 43 -16.23 -9.89 -0.93
CA PHE A 43 -14.92 -9.79 -0.28
C PHE A 43 -14.66 -10.94 0.67
N LYS A 44 -13.51 -11.58 0.46
CA LYS A 44 -12.95 -12.55 1.37
C LYS A 44 -12.20 -11.88 2.52
N ASP A 45 -11.35 -10.92 2.18
CA ASP A 45 -10.42 -10.30 3.12
C ASP A 45 -9.95 -8.92 2.63
N LEU A 46 -9.60 -8.04 3.58
CA LEU A 46 -8.92 -6.78 3.35
C LEU A 46 -7.71 -6.68 4.29
N LYS A 47 -6.51 -6.83 3.71
CA LYS A 47 -5.26 -6.65 4.43
C LYS A 47 -4.66 -5.27 4.16
N ILE A 48 -4.49 -4.49 5.22
CA ILE A 48 -3.86 -3.18 5.19
C ILE A 48 -2.50 -3.29 5.85
N GLN A 49 -1.45 -2.97 5.10
CA GLN A 49 -0.06 -3.17 5.53
C GLN A 49 0.84 -2.04 5.06
N MET A 50 1.81 -1.69 5.89
CA MET A 50 2.91 -0.78 5.57
C MET A 50 4.17 -1.57 5.28
N ALA A 51 4.93 -1.10 4.31
CA ALA A 51 6.29 -1.51 4.03
C ALA A 51 7.14 -0.23 3.86
N PRO A 52 8.48 -0.33 3.78
CA PRO A 52 9.28 0.82 3.39
C PRO A 52 8.71 1.43 2.10
N THR A 53 8.55 2.75 2.13
CA THR A 53 8.01 3.63 1.06
C THR A 53 6.55 3.44 0.68
N GLN A 54 5.75 2.53 1.29
CA GLN A 54 4.37 2.31 0.82
C GLN A 54 3.39 1.87 1.92
N VAL A 55 2.11 2.21 1.70
CA VAL A 55 0.96 1.66 2.42
C VAL A 55 0.02 0.99 1.42
N ALA A 56 -0.26 -0.29 1.62
CA ALA A 56 -1.02 -1.11 0.69
C ALA A 56 -2.33 -1.65 1.29
N PHE A 57 -3.44 -1.39 0.60
CA PHE A 57 -4.75 -1.99 0.80
C PHE A 57 -4.93 -3.16 -0.17
N ASN A 58 -4.93 -4.38 0.35
CA ASN A 58 -4.97 -5.60 -0.45
C ASN A 58 -6.33 -6.28 -0.30
N TYR A 59 -7.18 -6.10 -1.31
CA TYR A 59 -8.51 -6.68 -1.40
C TYR A 59 -8.45 -8.07 -2.02
N ARG A 60 -8.92 -9.08 -1.29
CA ARG A 60 -9.07 -10.45 -1.82
C ARG A 60 -10.55 -10.73 -2.05
N LEU A 61 -10.89 -11.05 -3.30
CA LEU A 61 -12.26 -11.31 -3.76
C LEU A 61 -12.53 -12.82 -3.84
N ASN A 62 -13.79 -13.21 -3.64
CA ASN A 62 -14.28 -14.57 -3.90
C ASN A 62 -14.67 -14.79 -5.38
N ARG A 63 -14.55 -13.74 -6.20
CA ARG A 63 -14.81 -13.75 -7.65
C ARG A 63 -13.58 -13.24 -8.40
N LYS A 64 -13.62 -13.33 -9.73
CA LYS A 64 -12.67 -12.61 -10.59
C LYS A 64 -12.80 -11.10 -10.33
N SER A 65 -11.67 -10.40 -10.26
CA SER A 65 -11.68 -8.94 -10.14
C SER A 65 -12.24 -8.31 -11.42
N ASP A 66 -12.97 -7.22 -11.27
CA ASP A 66 -13.53 -6.48 -12.39
C ASP A 66 -13.46 -4.99 -12.05
N ARG A 67 -12.73 -4.23 -12.86
CA ARG A 67 -12.43 -2.81 -12.58
C ARG A 67 -13.68 -1.98 -12.38
N GLU A 68 -14.72 -2.20 -13.16
CA GLU A 68 -15.95 -1.41 -13.08
C GLU A 68 -16.80 -1.84 -11.89
N ALA A 69 -16.93 -3.14 -11.65
CA ALA A 69 -17.64 -3.65 -10.46
C ALA A 69 -16.95 -3.27 -9.15
N ASP A 70 -15.62 -3.15 -9.16
CA ASP A 70 -14.79 -2.86 -7.98
C ASP A 70 -14.53 -1.35 -7.80
N LYS A 71 -15.03 -0.51 -8.71
CA LYS A 71 -14.80 0.95 -8.72
C LYS A 71 -15.30 1.64 -7.46
N GLU A 72 -16.46 1.24 -6.95
CA GLU A 72 -17.02 1.80 -5.72
C GLU A 72 -16.09 1.60 -4.52
N ILE A 73 -15.47 0.43 -4.42
CA ILE A 73 -14.53 0.12 -3.34
C ILE A 73 -13.28 0.97 -3.48
N PHE A 74 -12.73 1.11 -4.69
CA PHE A 74 -11.63 2.03 -4.95
C PHE A 74 -11.97 3.46 -4.47
N LEU A 75 -13.15 3.99 -4.82
CA LEU A 75 -13.57 5.34 -4.44
C LEU A 75 -13.70 5.49 -2.92
N LYS A 76 -14.28 4.50 -2.22
CA LYS A 76 -14.39 4.50 -0.75
C LYS A 76 -13.01 4.49 -0.09
N THR A 77 -12.06 3.71 -0.61
CA THR A 77 -10.69 3.64 -0.09
C THR A 77 -9.92 4.91 -0.38
N LYS A 78 -10.07 5.49 -1.57
CA LYS A 78 -9.52 6.81 -1.90
C LYS A 78 -10.02 7.88 -0.93
N ALA A 79 -11.32 7.90 -0.65
CA ALA A 79 -11.91 8.86 0.30
C ALA A 79 -11.37 8.66 1.73
N LEU A 80 -11.19 7.41 2.19
CA LEU A 80 -10.55 7.11 3.46
C LEU A 80 -9.11 7.64 3.51
N ILE A 81 -8.31 7.36 2.48
CA ILE A 81 -6.91 7.80 2.40
C ILE A 81 -6.81 9.32 2.45
N LEU A 82 -7.71 10.03 1.76
CA LEU A 82 -7.76 11.49 1.76
C LEU A 82 -8.31 12.10 3.06
N SER A 83 -8.84 11.29 3.98
CA SER A 83 -9.35 11.79 5.26
C SER A 83 -8.24 12.26 6.19
N GLN A 84 -8.50 13.35 6.92
CA GLN A 84 -7.56 13.88 7.91
C GLN A 84 -7.20 12.85 8.99
N GLU A 85 -8.19 12.08 9.45
CA GLU A 85 -7.99 11.04 10.46
C GLU A 85 -7.05 9.93 9.97
N PHE A 86 -7.13 9.53 8.70
CA PHE A 86 -6.18 8.56 8.15
C PHE A 86 -4.76 9.14 8.08
N GLN A 87 -4.62 10.39 7.62
CA GLN A 87 -3.31 11.05 7.56
C GLN A 87 -2.67 11.12 8.96
N GLN A 88 -3.43 11.50 9.97
CA GLN A 88 -2.93 11.58 11.33
C GLN A 88 -2.59 10.19 11.90
N THR A 89 -3.54 9.25 11.88
CA THR A 89 -3.38 7.99 12.61
C THR A 89 -2.53 6.96 11.86
N ALA A 90 -2.76 6.77 10.57
CA ALA A 90 -2.07 5.76 9.79
C ALA A 90 -0.70 6.25 9.32
N ILE A 91 -0.58 7.52 8.91
CA ILE A 91 0.68 8.05 8.38
C ILE A 91 1.54 8.64 9.49
N GLU A 92 1.07 9.67 10.19
CA GLU A 92 1.91 10.39 11.14
C GLU A 92 2.26 9.56 12.38
N GLU A 93 1.25 8.95 13.01
CA GLU A 93 1.43 8.20 14.26
C GLU A 93 1.99 6.78 14.03
N SER A 94 1.67 6.16 12.89
CA SER A 94 2.08 4.78 12.59
C SER A 94 3.23 4.68 11.60
N TYR A 95 3.06 5.18 10.37
CA TYR A 95 4.05 4.97 9.31
C TYR A 95 5.39 5.64 9.62
N PHE A 96 5.42 6.93 9.96
CA PHE A 96 6.67 7.64 10.26
C PHE A 96 7.41 7.04 11.44
N LYS A 97 6.69 6.58 12.47
CA LYS A 97 7.28 5.88 13.61
C LYS A 97 8.00 4.59 13.21
N ASN A 98 7.54 3.91 12.15
CA ASN A 98 8.07 2.61 11.75
C ASN A 98 9.10 2.65 10.62
N TYR A 99 9.02 3.61 9.70
CA TYR A 99 9.81 3.56 8.44
C TYR A 99 10.48 4.88 8.03
N ALA A 100 10.03 6.03 8.52
CA ALA A 100 10.48 7.34 8.06
C ALA A 100 10.53 8.34 9.22
N LYS A 101 11.26 7.95 10.28
CA LYS A 101 11.33 8.72 11.53
C LYS A 101 12.09 10.03 11.36
N ASP A 102 13.15 10.00 10.56
CA ASP A 102 14.10 11.12 10.44
C ASP A 102 13.81 12.00 9.23
N ASP A 103 13.49 11.41 8.07
CA ASP A 103 13.20 12.14 6.82
C ASP A 103 11.72 12.50 6.66
N ARG A 104 10.82 11.83 7.39
CA ARG A 104 9.35 11.94 7.30
C ARG A 104 8.85 11.91 5.85
N ARG A 105 9.50 11.10 5.00
CA ARG A 105 9.06 10.91 3.62
C ARG A 105 7.74 10.17 3.58
N TYR A 106 6.73 10.78 2.97
CA TYR A 106 5.41 10.18 2.83
C TYR A 106 5.46 8.91 1.94
N PRO A 107 4.70 7.85 2.30
CA PRO A 107 4.64 6.62 1.52
C PRO A 107 3.75 6.75 0.29
N ASP A 108 3.98 5.92 -0.70
CA ASP A 108 3.05 5.70 -1.81
C ASP A 108 1.82 4.92 -1.32
N MET A 109 0.65 5.29 -1.80
CA MET A 109 -0.60 4.61 -1.52
C MET A 109 -0.90 3.61 -2.61
N ILE A 110 -1.19 2.37 -2.23
CA ILE A 110 -1.44 1.30 -3.18
C ILE A 110 -2.73 0.57 -2.81
N ILE A 111 -3.65 0.42 -3.78
CA ILE A 111 -4.87 -0.37 -3.64
C ILE A 111 -4.79 -1.52 -4.65
N ARG A 112 -4.68 -2.76 -4.15
CA ARG A 112 -4.53 -3.97 -4.99
C ARG A 112 -5.77 -4.83 -4.90
N PHE A 113 -6.22 -5.34 -6.04
CA PHE A 113 -7.31 -6.29 -6.13
C PHE A 113 -6.78 -7.65 -6.57
N TYR A 114 -7.10 -8.67 -5.78
CA TYR A 114 -6.76 -10.06 -6.03
C TYR A 114 -8.07 -10.81 -6.25
N GLY A 115 -8.27 -11.37 -7.43
CA GLY A 115 -9.37 -12.27 -7.73
C GLY A 115 -9.14 -13.67 -7.15
N THR A 116 -9.57 -14.68 -7.91
CA THR A 116 -9.51 -16.09 -7.47
C THR A 116 -8.10 -16.70 -7.55
N GLN A 117 -7.18 -16.09 -8.31
CA GLN A 117 -5.79 -16.53 -8.37
C GLN A 117 -5.08 -16.13 -7.07
N LYS A 118 -4.43 -17.11 -6.43
CA LYS A 118 -3.68 -16.86 -5.20
C LYS A 118 -2.40 -16.10 -5.53
N ASP A 119 -2.17 -15.04 -4.75
CA ASP A 119 -0.88 -14.35 -4.58
C ASP A 119 -0.35 -13.53 -5.77
N LYS A 120 -1.18 -13.32 -6.78
CA LYS A 120 -0.97 -12.30 -7.80
C LYS A 120 -2.15 -11.33 -7.81
N ALA A 121 -1.86 -10.03 -7.73
CA ALA A 121 -2.88 -9.02 -7.94
C ALA A 121 -3.28 -9.02 -9.43
N ASP A 122 -4.58 -8.87 -9.69
CA ASP A 122 -5.09 -8.77 -11.06
C ASP A 122 -4.87 -7.35 -11.62
N TYR A 123 -4.96 -6.33 -10.76
CA TYR A 123 -4.62 -4.94 -11.05
C TYR A 123 -4.41 -4.14 -9.76
N GLN A 124 -3.93 -2.90 -9.89
CA GLN A 124 -3.76 -1.98 -8.77
C GLN A 124 -4.06 -0.52 -9.13
N TYR A 125 -4.30 0.27 -8.09
CA TYR A 125 -4.28 1.72 -8.14
C TYR A 125 -3.14 2.24 -7.28
N THR A 126 -2.43 3.26 -7.75
CA THR A 126 -1.30 3.88 -7.04
C THR A 126 -1.47 5.39 -6.95
N SER A 127 -0.94 5.99 -5.89
CA SER A 127 -0.94 7.43 -5.69
C SER A 127 0.24 7.86 -4.84
N ASP A 128 0.93 8.91 -5.29
CA ASP A 128 2.06 9.49 -4.59
C ASP A 128 1.61 10.71 -3.80
N TYR A 129 2.24 10.98 -2.67
CA TYR A 129 1.99 12.22 -1.93
C TYR A 129 2.49 13.46 -2.69
N TYR A 130 3.57 13.29 -3.44
CA TYR A 130 4.23 14.34 -4.20
C TYR A 130 3.82 14.22 -5.67
N GLY A 131 3.45 15.34 -6.30
CA GLY A 131 3.07 15.40 -7.72
C GLY A 131 4.23 15.03 -8.66
N PRO A 132 3.98 14.96 -9.98
CA PRO A 132 4.96 14.49 -10.96
C PRO A 132 6.29 15.25 -10.85
N GLY A 133 7.41 14.52 -10.95
CA GLY A 133 8.76 15.07 -10.80
C GLY A 133 9.81 13.97 -10.62
N VAL A 134 11.08 14.37 -10.47
CA VAL A 134 12.19 13.43 -10.23
C VAL A 134 12.16 12.99 -8.77
N GLU A 135 12.26 11.69 -8.52
CA GLU A 135 12.37 11.16 -7.17
C GLU A 135 13.60 11.75 -6.44
N GLY A 136 13.40 12.23 -5.21
CA GLY A 136 14.46 12.89 -4.43
C GLY A 136 14.63 14.39 -4.70
N ALA A 137 13.89 14.97 -5.66
CA ALA A 137 13.84 16.42 -5.82
C ALA A 137 13.08 17.06 -4.64
N THR A 138 13.68 18.09 -4.02
CA THR A 138 13.18 18.75 -2.81
C THR A 138 12.01 19.71 -3.06
N ASP A 139 11.71 20.01 -4.33
CA ASP A 139 10.75 21.02 -4.77
C ASP A 139 9.52 20.44 -5.50
N ARG A 140 9.28 19.12 -5.37
CA ARG A 140 8.07 18.51 -5.94
C ARG A 140 6.82 19.14 -5.33
N PRO A 141 5.82 19.53 -6.15
CA PRO A 141 4.56 20.05 -5.63
C PRO A 141 3.87 18.98 -4.77
N ILE A 142 3.25 19.39 -3.67
CA ILE A 142 2.46 18.49 -2.83
C ILE A 142 1.13 18.21 -3.54
N ASP A 143 0.90 16.95 -3.91
CA ASP A 143 -0.37 16.49 -4.49
C ASP A 143 -1.34 16.07 -3.37
N GLY A 144 -0.82 15.42 -2.33
CA GLY A 144 -1.62 14.94 -1.20
C GLY A 144 -2.51 13.76 -1.55
N TYR A 145 -2.03 12.85 -2.41
CA TYR A 145 -2.73 11.65 -2.88
C TYR A 145 -4.00 11.89 -3.69
N LYS A 146 -4.11 13.03 -4.36
CA LYS A 146 -5.26 13.41 -5.20
C LYS A 146 -5.20 12.73 -6.56
N THR A 147 -4.00 12.58 -7.11
CA THR A 147 -3.74 11.97 -8.41
C THR A 147 -3.53 10.48 -8.26
N TRP A 148 -4.29 9.69 -9.03
CA TRP A 148 -4.25 8.23 -8.98
C TRP A 148 -3.96 7.65 -10.36
N TYR A 149 -3.23 6.54 -10.40
CA TYR A 149 -2.93 5.78 -11.60
C TYR A 149 -3.48 4.37 -11.48
N PHE A 150 -4.11 3.89 -12.55
CA PHE A 150 -4.55 2.51 -12.71
C PHE A 150 -3.47 1.72 -13.44
N ASP A 151 -3.16 0.53 -12.95
CA ASP A 151 -2.13 -0.35 -13.51
C ASP A 151 -2.69 -1.79 -13.55
N ASP A 152 -2.81 -2.34 -14.76
CA ASP A 152 -3.29 -3.70 -15.01
C ASP A 152 -2.20 -4.78 -14.86
N LEU A 153 -0.99 -4.36 -14.45
CA LEU A 153 0.19 -5.19 -14.25
C LEU A 153 0.66 -5.91 -15.52
N LYS A 154 0.24 -5.40 -16.69
CA LYS A 154 0.62 -5.90 -18.02
C LYS A 154 1.13 -4.78 -18.92
N SER A 155 0.71 -3.55 -18.66
CA SER A 155 1.04 -2.34 -19.43
C SER A 155 1.49 -1.22 -18.50
N MET A 156 1.88 -0.07 -19.07
CA MET A 156 2.18 1.12 -18.25
C MET A 156 0.91 1.65 -17.60
N GLY A 157 1.03 2.11 -16.34
CA GLY A 157 -0.09 2.69 -15.62
C GLY A 157 -0.65 3.94 -16.30
N VAL A 158 -1.98 4.10 -16.26
CA VAL A 158 -2.71 5.22 -16.86
C VAL A 158 -3.40 6.06 -15.79
N PRO A 159 -3.48 7.39 -15.95
CA PRO A 159 -4.14 8.24 -14.96
C PRO A 159 -5.63 7.90 -14.83
N VAL A 160 -6.13 7.90 -13.60
CA VAL A 160 -7.56 7.78 -13.29
C VAL A 160 -8.17 9.17 -13.37
N THR A 161 -9.05 9.40 -14.33
CA THR A 161 -9.79 10.66 -14.45
C THR A 161 -10.71 10.86 -13.23
N PRO A 162 -10.89 12.11 -12.77
CA PRO A 162 -11.79 12.45 -11.67
C PRO A 162 -13.23 11.92 -11.84
#